data_AF-M6FGP8-F1
#
_entry.id   AF-M6FGP8-F1
#
_cell.length_a   1.000
_cell.length_b   1.000
_cell.length_c   1.000
_cell.angle_alpha   90.00
_cell.angle_beta   90.00
_cell.angle_gamma   90.00
#
_symmetry.space_group_name_H-M   'P 1'
#
loop_
_entity.id
_entity.type
_entity.pdbx_description
1 polymer ?
#
loop_
_entity_poly.entity_id
_entity_poly.type
_entity_poly.pdbx_seq_one_letter_code
_entity_poly.pdbx_strand_id
1 'polypeptide(L)'
;MKSKLSAFSICLILFLATDAFAQKRYGLIFGSNYTGNKAGIPELNLCEADASYLNDEIRRVGNFDEVKVVLGKEVTKDNIEKEIKALAKKAGDNDTVLLYFSGHGAFQRDASAKNGMRNLIICYDRPHLPDDELNKYLEKIKSPKTVFIFDCCFSGGIAKKGKATRGSADVPIPEGSDGTVKQDAEDFFFQDKTIISSADDNQTAIEVGGSINHGIFTYNFGRALGTADLNKDNVVTALEAFFKSREETVQMAKKFQHEQVPQISGNASGIFLSGKKNPEPPKPIDPPKPPPPSVEPEPDPVKPDPSQPVVTPEEPPVVPTNERGDLVLKTTIIQDRAYGLSDLPPDVLIFAKKKRKGNRNVKVYIDDQEFASAVTTTSSNFWGAVKRQGQLIPGNIYTITLSRVPAGVHKVTIKADDYPEIQETFAVLPNKKNELPINVSMSGFGAIQGKVFYKTLDNPVINQPIFMPTISSVTGIQKLNTDGEGNFWFTNLKPGDYEIKASFAEDLNLNNSMINVREGDVTKVDVILNVKMPSTKTKY
;
A
#
# COMPACT_ATOMS: atom_id res chain seq x y z
N MET A 1 53.83 40.93 -20.08
CA MET A 1 53.37 40.20 -18.88
C MET A 1 51.88 40.45 -18.67
N LYS A 2 51.01 39.53 -19.10
CA LYS A 2 49.58 39.40 -18.73
C LYS A 2 48.92 38.39 -19.68
N SER A 3 48.67 37.16 -19.22
CA SER A 3 47.57 36.25 -19.66
C SER A 3 47.75 34.77 -19.24
N LYS A 4 48.28 34.48 -18.05
CA LYS A 4 48.35 33.10 -17.52
C LYS A 4 47.58 32.88 -16.22
N LEU A 5 46.62 33.74 -15.89
CA LEU A 5 45.83 33.64 -14.65
C LEU A 5 44.36 33.26 -14.83
N SER A 6 43.87 33.05 -16.07
CA SER A 6 42.44 32.81 -16.31
C SER A 6 42.03 31.34 -16.37
N ALA A 7 42.96 30.42 -16.65
CA ALA A 7 42.62 29.01 -16.85
C ALA A 7 42.52 28.21 -15.53
N PHE A 8 43.25 28.63 -14.50
CA PHE A 8 43.25 27.92 -13.20
C PHE A 8 41.99 28.21 -12.37
N SER A 9 41.39 29.39 -12.51
CA SER A 9 40.15 29.74 -11.80
C SER A 9 38.91 29.07 -12.40
N ILE A 10 38.89 28.80 -13.72
CA ILE A 10 37.74 28.16 -14.38
C ILE A 10 37.68 26.65 -14.06
N CYS A 11 38.82 25.97 -13.96
CA CYS A 11 38.87 24.56 -13.51
C CYS A 11 38.50 24.39 -12.03
N LEU A 12 38.82 25.36 -11.17
CA LEU A 12 38.46 25.31 -9.74
C LEU A 12 36.96 25.59 -9.51
N ILE A 13 36.33 26.43 -10.34
CA ILE A 13 34.88 26.68 -10.29
C ILE A 13 34.08 25.47 -10.80
N LEU A 14 34.61 24.71 -11.78
CA LEU A 14 33.98 23.46 -12.26
C LEU A 14 34.04 22.31 -11.24
N PHE A 15 35.06 22.27 -10.37
CA PHE A 15 35.14 21.28 -9.27
C PHE A 15 34.35 21.68 -8.01
N LEU A 16 34.11 22.99 -7.78
CA LEU A 16 33.28 23.46 -6.66
C LEU A 16 31.78 23.47 -6.98
N ALA A 17 31.41 23.54 -8.27
CA ALA A 17 30.02 23.49 -8.70
C ALA A 17 29.40 22.09 -8.62
N THR A 18 30.19 21.01 -8.59
CA THR A 18 29.65 19.64 -8.56
C THR A 18 29.05 19.26 -7.20
N ASP A 19 29.53 19.83 -6.09
CA ASP A 19 29.00 19.52 -4.75
C ASP A 19 27.65 20.20 -4.47
N ALA A 20 27.37 21.34 -5.11
CA ALA A 20 26.11 22.07 -4.93
C ALA A 20 24.91 21.43 -5.63
N PHE A 21 25.15 20.48 -6.55
CA PHE A 21 24.13 19.76 -7.31
C PHE A 21 24.10 18.25 -7.01
N ALA A 22 24.90 17.76 -6.05
CA ALA A 22 24.83 16.38 -5.62
C ALA A 22 23.55 16.15 -4.79
N GLN A 23 22.72 15.19 -5.21
CA GLN A 23 21.55 14.75 -4.44
C GLN A 23 22.01 14.22 -3.09
N LYS A 24 21.66 14.91 -2.01
CA LYS A 24 21.95 14.49 -0.63
C LYS A 24 20.90 13.51 -0.13
N ARG A 25 21.24 12.78 0.92
CA ARG A 25 20.37 11.82 1.60
C ARG A 25 20.34 12.13 3.09
N TYR A 26 19.15 12.40 3.62
CA TYR A 26 18.94 12.72 5.02
C TYR A 26 18.03 11.69 5.70
N GLY A 27 18.40 11.32 6.93
CA GLY A 27 17.67 10.36 7.75
C GLY A 27 17.19 10.98 9.06
N LEU A 28 15.96 10.69 9.46
CA LEU A 28 15.42 11.05 10.77
C LEU A 28 14.67 9.86 11.38
N ILE A 29 15.21 9.33 12.46
CA ILE A 29 14.82 8.02 13.01
C ILE A 29 14.36 8.21 14.45
N PHE A 30 13.17 7.70 14.75
CA PHE A 30 12.55 7.73 16.07
C PHE A 30 12.34 6.31 16.60
N GLY A 31 12.59 6.09 17.88
CA GLY A 31 12.29 4.80 18.54
C GLY A 31 12.02 4.99 20.02
N SER A 32 10.90 4.49 20.53
CA SER A 32 10.60 4.58 21.98
C SER A 32 10.10 3.27 22.53
N ASN A 33 10.74 2.81 23.61
CA ASN A 33 10.29 1.67 24.40
C ASN A 33 9.25 2.06 25.47
N TYR A 34 8.99 3.37 25.64
CA TYR A 34 8.11 3.92 26.66
C TYR A 34 8.53 3.60 28.12
N THR A 35 9.78 3.16 28.34
CA THR A 35 10.24 2.75 29.67
C THR A 35 10.13 3.88 30.68
N GLY A 36 9.37 3.65 31.75
CA GLY A 36 9.17 4.64 32.82
C GLY A 36 8.31 5.85 32.45
N ASN A 37 7.52 5.76 31.37
CA ASN A 37 6.59 6.82 31.00
C ASN A 37 5.51 7.06 32.08
N LYS A 38 5.03 8.30 32.19
CA LYS A 38 3.95 8.69 33.12
C LYS A 38 2.56 8.71 32.49
N ALA A 39 2.48 8.48 31.17
CA ALA A 39 1.26 8.58 30.38
C ALA A 39 0.40 7.30 30.40
N GLY A 40 0.87 6.25 31.07
CA GLY A 40 0.19 4.95 31.13
C GLY A 40 0.26 4.16 29.82
N ILE A 41 1.27 4.47 28.98
CA ILE A 41 1.49 3.77 27.71
C ILE A 41 2.16 2.42 28.01
N PRO A 42 1.72 1.31 27.41
CA PRO A 42 2.41 0.02 27.54
C PRO A 42 3.86 0.09 27.08
N GLU A 43 4.77 -0.55 27.83
CA GLU A 43 6.18 -0.62 27.45
C GLU A 43 6.42 -1.67 26.36
N LEU A 44 7.31 -1.33 25.42
CA LEU A 44 7.89 -2.21 24.41
C LEU A 44 9.37 -2.45 24.71
N ASN A 45 10.00 -3.42 24.06
CA ASN A 45 11.38 -3.77 24.40
C ASN A 45 12.38 -3.43 23.31
N LEU A 46 11.97 -3.42 22.04
CA LEU A 46 12.91 -3.44 20.91
C LEU A 46 12.81 -2.23 19.98
N CYS A 47 11.95 -1.24 20.27
CA CYS A 47 11.80 -0.06 19.41
C CYS A 47 13.05 0.83 19.37
N GLU A 48 13.74 1.00 20.49
CA GLU A 48 15.02 1.73 20.51
C GLU A 48 16.16 0.94 19.83
N ALA A 49 16.12 -0.39 19.95
CA ALA A 49 17.06 -1.29 19.26
C ALA A 49 16.83 -1.25 17.74
N ASP A 50 15.58 -1.23 17.29
CA ASP A 50 15.17 -1.10 15.89
C ASP A 50 15.65 0.20 15.26
N ALA A 51 15.43 1.33 15.94
CA ALA A 51 15.91 2.63 15.49
C ALA A 51 17.45 2.66 15.36
N SER A 52 18.15 2.07 16.34
CA SER A 52 19.62 1.97 16.29
C SER A 52 20.10 1.06 15.17
N TYR A 53 19.48 -0.10 15.00
CA TYR A 53 19.79 -1.06 13.94
C TYR A 53 19.59 -0.47 12.55
N LEU A 54 18.46 0.21 12.30
CA LEU A 54 18.21 0.83 11.01
C LEU A 54 19.20 1.96 10.73
N ASN A 55 19.56 2.77 11.74
CA ASN A 55 20.63 3.76 11.60
C ASN A 55 21.96 3.10 11.17
N ASP A 56 22.31 1.97 11.77
CA ASP A 56 23.56 1.26 11.46
C ASP A 56 23.55 0.71 10.03
N GLU A 57 22.44 0.12 9.57
CA GLU A 57 22.29 -0.33 8.19
C GLU A 57 22.34 0.83 7.19
N ILE A 58 21.65 1.94 7.48
CA ILE A 58 21.70 3.17 6.65
C ILE A 58 23.13 3.72 6.57
N ARG A 59 23.89 3.73 7.67
CA ARG A 59 25.29 4.16 7.67
C ARG A 59 26.19 3.19 6.92
N ARG A 60 25.91 1.89 6.99
CA ARG A 60 26.71 0.84 6.37
C ARG A 60 26.58 0.83 4.85
N VAL A 61 25.37 0.97 4.30
CA VAL A 61 25.10 0.84 2.85
C VAL A 61 24.38 2.02 2.22
N GLY A 62 23.71 2.84 3.01
CA GLY A 62 22.82 3.90 2.53
C GLY A 62 23.54 5.14 1.99
N ASN A 63 24.80 5.37 2.36
CA ASN A 63 25.55 6.60 2.03
C ASN A 63 24.76 7.88 2.38
N PHE A 64 24.12 7.91 3.55
CA PHE A 64 23.41 9.10 4.01
C PHE A 64 24.39 10.17 4.50
N ASP A 65 24.16 11.41 4.08
CA ASP A 65 24.98 12.57 4.47
C ASP A 65 24.78 12.91 5.95
N GLU A 66 23.53 12.85 6.42
CA GLU A 66 23.19 13.11 7.81
C GLU A 66 22.05 12.18 8.25
N VAL A 67 22.22 11.54 9.40
CA VAL A 67 21.18 10.76 10.05
C VAL A 67 21.06 11.21 11.50
N LYS A 68 19.87 11.66 11.87
CA LYS A 68 19.51 12.03 13.24
C LYS A 68 18.66 10.92 13.87
N VAL A 69 19.04 10.48 15.06
CA VAL A 69 18.30 9.49 15.85
C VAL A 69 17.77 10.14 17.12
N VAL A 70 16.49 9.89 17.44
CA VAL A 70 15.79 10.38 18.64
C VAL A 70 15.17 9.18 19.35
N LEU A 71 15.57 8.94 20.60
CA LEU A 71 15.23 7.70 21.32
C LEU A 71 14.48 7.96 22.64
N GLY A 72 13.70 6.96 23.05
CA GLY A 72 13.09 6.84 24.37
C GLY A 72 12.27 8.07 24.74
N LYS A 73 12.65 8.73 25.84
CA LYS A 73 11.95 9.89 26.41
C LYS A 73 11.93 11.13 25.52
N GLU A 74 12.85 11.22 24.56
CA GLU A 74 12.94 12.37 23.66
C GLU A 74 11.96 12.26 22.47
N VAL A 75 11.26 11.13 22.31
CA VAL A 75 10.25 10.93 21.27
C VAL A 75 8.92 11.57 21.71
N THR A 76 8.93 12.88 21.93
CA THR A 76 7.74 13.68 22.26
C THR A 76 7.17 14.34 21.00
N LYS A 77 5.89 14.74 21.03
CA LYS A 77 5.25 15.45 19.89
C LYS A 77 6.06 16.68 19.48
N ASP A 78 6.40 17.53 20.44
CA ASP A 78 7.16 18.77 20.21
C ASP A 78 8.53 18.51 19.59
N ASN A 79 9.22 17.44 20.05
CA ASN A 79 10.53 17.11 19.51
C ASN A 79 10.41 16.49 18.11
N ILE A 80 9.41 15.65 17.84
CA ILE A 80 9.13 15.16 16.48
C ILE A 80 8.89 16.34 15.53
N GLU A 81 8.01 17.27 15.90
CA GLU A 81 7.74 18.48 15.10
C GLU A 81 9.02 19.29 14.85
N LYS A 82 9.79 19.55 15.92
CA LYS A 82 11.03 20.33 15.86
C LYS A 82 12.04 19.69 14.92
N GLU A 83 12.29 18.39 15.04
CA GLU A 83 13.30 17.69 14.25
C GLU A 83 12.86 17.54 12.78
N ILE A 84 11.56 17.31 12.50
CA ILE A 84 11.02 17.35 11.13
C ILE A 84 11.19 18.74 10.51
N LYS A 85 10.87 19.82 11.26
CA LYS A 85 11.08 21.20 10.77
C LYS A 85 12.55 21.52 10.56
N ALA A 86 13.45 21.00 11.39
CA ALA A 86 14.89 21.19 11.22
C ALA A 86 15.38 20.48 9.96
N LEU A 87 14.91 19.26 9.70
CA LEU A 87 15.18 18.49 8.50
C LEU A 87 14.65 19.18 7.24
N ALA A 88 13.40 19.66 7.28
CA ALA A 88 12.76 20.39 6.18
C ALA A 88 13.51 21.68 5.77
N LYS A 89 14.25 22.31 6.69
CA LYS A 89 15.11 23.47 6.39
C LYS A 89 16.41 23.08 5.69
N LYS A 90 16.84 21.83 5.80
CA LYS A 90 18.10 21.31 5.24
C LYS A 90 17.91 20.63 3.90
N ALA A 91 16.87 19.81 3.77
CA ALA A 91 16.61 19.03 2.56
C ALA A 91 16.10 19.92 1.42
N GLY A 92 16.80 19.89 0.29
CA GLY A 92 16.35 20.51 -0.96
C GLY A 92 15.39 19.62 -1.74
N ASP A 93 14.77 20.19 -2.78
CA ASP A 93 13.69 19.55 -3.55
C ASP A 93 14.10 18.26 -4.28
N ASN A 94 15.41 18.02 -4.46
CA ASN A 94 15.95 16.84 -5.15
C ASN A 94 16.54 15.80 -4.21
N ASP A 95 16.64 16.08 -2.91
CA ASP A 95 17.31 15.24 -1.91
C ASP A 95 16.44 14.07 -1.50
N THR A 96 17.03 12.92 -1.17
CA THR A 96 16.27 11.82 -0.55
C THR A 96 16.09 12.10 0.93
N VAL A 97 14.87 11.91 1.43
CA VAL A 97 14.57 11.96 2.86
C VAL A 97 13.97 10.63 3.32
N LEU A 98 14.57 10.00 4.31
CA LEU A 98 14.01 8.84 5.01
C LEU A 98 13.63 9.25 6.43
N LEU A 99 12.36 9.08 6.76
CA LEU A 99 11.88 9.13 8.13
C LEU A 99 11.53 7.72 8.59
N TYR A 100 11.78 7.41 9.86
CA TYR A 100 11.44 6.12 10.45
C TYR A 100 10.92 6.30 11.87
N PHE A 101 9.87 5.56 12.22
CA PHE A 101 9.33 5.54 13.58
C PHE A 101 9.08 4.10 14.03
N SER A 102 9.61 3.74 15.20
CA SER A 102 9.33 2.50 15.92
C SER A 102 8.64 2.79 17.24
N GLY A 103 7.45 2.22 17.44
CA GLY A 103 6.69 2.42 18.66
C GLY A 103 5.24 1.94 18.55
N HIS A 104 4.35 2.57 19.30
CA HIS A 104 2.92 2.31 19.26
C HIS A 104 2.19 3.24 18.29
N GLY A 105 1.18 2.67 17.61
CA GLY A 105 0.12 3.40 16.93
C GLY A 105 -1.22 3.22 17.65
N ALA A 106 -2.14 4.14 17.41
CA ALA A 106 -3.51 4.08 17.92
C ALA A 106 -4.50 4.79 16.99
N PHE A 107 -5.78 4.68 17.33
CA PHE A 107 -6.83 5.51 16.75
C PHE A 107 -7.59 6.27 17.82
N GLN A 108 -8.17 7.39 17.40
CA GLN A 108 -9.24 8.05 18.14
C GLN A 108 -10.40 8.40 17.21
N ARG A 109 -11.61 8.48 17.76
CA ARG A 109 -12.75 9.03 17.02
C ARG A 109 -12.51 10.51 16.77
N ASP A 110 -12.78 10.93 15.55
CA ASP A 110 -12.65 12.31 15.11
C ASP A 110 -13.67 12.57 14.01
N ALA A 111 -14.71 13.35 14.30
CA ALA A 111 -15.75 13.69 13.34
C ALA A 111 -15.24 14.55 12.16
N SER A 112 -14.04 15.15 12.29
CA SER A 112 -13.39 15.88 11.20
C SER A 112 -12.57 14.96 10.28
N ALA A 113 -12.34 13.71 10.66
CA ALA A 113 -11.69 12.72 9.80
C ALA A 113 -12.69 12.16 8.77
N LYS A 114 -12.20 11.85 7.57
CA LYS A 114 -13.03 11.43 6.43
C LYS A 114 -13.89 10.20 6.71
N ASN A 115 -13.37 9.27 7.50
CA ASN A 115 -14.04 8.03 7.92
C ASN A 115 -14.43 8.04 9.42
N GLY A 116 -14.40 9.22 10.06
CA GLY A 116 -14.70 9.38 11.49
C GLY A 116 -13.61 8.88 12.45
N MET A 117 -12.44 8.49 11.93
CA MET A 117 -11.32 7.91 12.68
C MET A 117 -10.01 8.63 12.34
N ARG A 118 -9.23 8.96 13.37
CA ARG A 118 -7.92 9.61 13.26
C ARG A 118 -6.83 8.67 13.71
N ASN A 119 -5.75 8.52 12.94
CA ASN A 119 -4.59 7.72 13.33
C ASN A 119 -3.67 8.58 14.21
N LEU A 120 -3.05 7.97 15.22
CA LEU A 120 -2.05 8.64 16.06
C LEU A 120 -0.77 7.82 16.19
N ILE A 121 0.34 8.52 16.07
CA ILE A 121 1.62 8.07 16.60
C ILE A 121 1.63 8.32 18.10
N ILE A 122 1.88 7.28 18.87
CA ILE A 122 1.99 7.38 20.33
C ILE A 122 3.39 7.87 20.69
N CYS A 123 3.48 9.15 21.06
CA CYS A 123 4.68 9.74 21.63
C CYS A 123 4.98 9.18 23.04
N TYR A 124 6.21 9.34 23.52
CA TYR A 124 6.66 8.88 24.85
C TYR A 124 5.79 9.41 26.00
N ASP A 125 5.34 10.66 25.88
CA ASP A 125 4.37 11.28 26.79
C ASP A 125 3.27 11.95 25.96
N ARG A 126 2.20 12.41 26.63
CA ARG A 126 1.13 13.18 26.00
C ARG A 126 1.57 14.62 25.75
N PRO A 127 1.05 15.28 24.70
CA PRO A 127 0.09 14.76 23.73
C PRO A 127 0.71 13.80 22.69
N HIS A 128 -0.13 12.92 22.13
CA HIS A 128 0.22 12.07 20.98
C HIS A 128 0.08 12.86 19.66
N LEU A 129 0.67 12.35 18.58
CA LEU A 129 0.73 13.04 17.28
C LEU A 129 -0.30 12.46 16.30
N PRO A 130 -1.38 13.18 15.97
CA PRO A 130 -2.34 12.74 14.95
C PRO A 130 -1.77 12.87 13.53
N ASP A 131 -2.29 12.05 12.61
CA ASP A 131 -1.85 12.01 11.21
C ASP A 131 -1.98 13.34 10.46
N ASP A 132 -3.01 14.15 10.72
CA ASP A 132 -3.24 15.42 10.03
C ASP A 132 -2.21 16.48 10.42
N GLU A 133 -1.80 16.49 11.70
CA GLU A 133 -0.71 17.33 12.17
C GLU A 133 0.63 16.85 11.64
N LEU A 134 0.86 15.53 11.64
CA LEU A 134 2.05 14.97 11.01
C LEU A 134 2.11 15.33 9.52
N ASN A 135 0.98 15.32 8.81
CA ASN A 135 0.91 15.72 7.41
C ASN A 135 1.36 17.17 7.21
N LYS A 136 0.89 18.09 8.07
CA LYS A 136 1.32 19.49 8.04
C LYS A 136 2.83 19.64 8.28
N TYR A 137 3.45 18.74 9.04
CA TYR A 137 4.90 18.73 9.25
C TYR A 137 5.64 18.20 8.02
N LEU A 138 5.18 17.10 7.44
CA LEU A 138 5.77 16.48 6.24
C LEU A 138 5.63 17.34 4.99
N GLU A 139 4.56 18.11 4.86
CA GLU A 139 4.37 19.12 3.80
C GLU A 139 5.50 20.18 3.78
N LYS A 140 6.23 20.36 4.89
CA LYS A 140 7.39 21.27 4.92
C LYS A 140 8.61 20.67 4.25
N ILE A 141 8.69 19.34 4.12
CA ILE A 141 9.73 18.66 3.37
C ILE A 141 9.34 18.72 1.89
N LYS A 142 9.99 19.64 1.17
CA LYS A 142 9.66 19.92 -0.24
C LYS A 142 10.01 18.79 -1.19
N SER A 143 10.97 17.95 -0.82
CA SER A 143 11.38 16.83 -1.67
C SER A 143 10.25 15.81 -1.83
N PRO A 144 9.86 15.46 -3.07
CA PRO A 144 8.95 14.34 -3.33
C PRO A 144 9.64 12.99 -3.10
N LYS A 145 10.98 12.94 -3.01
CA LYS A 145 11.76 11.73 -2.69
C LYS A 145 11.82 11.48 -1.19
N THR A 146 10.67 11.58 -0.54
CA THR A 146 10.54 11.41 0.90
C THR A 146 9.73 10.16 1.20
N VAL A 147 10.30 9.28 2.02
CA VAL A 147 9.63 8.08 2.52
C VAL A 147 9.56 8.13 4.04
N PHE A 148 8.39 7.86 4.61
CA PHE A 148 8.23 7.62 6.04
C PHE A 148 7.84 6.16 6.28
N ILE A 149 8.70 5.45 7.00
CA ILE A 149 8.49 4.08 7.41
C ILE A 149 7.95 4.04 8.85
N PHE A 150 6.77 3.46 9.03
CA PHE A 150 6.15 3.21 10.32
C PHE A 150 6.29 1.74 10.69
N ASP A 151 7.09 1.46 11.72
CA ASP A 151 7.06 0.18 12.40
C ASP A 151 6.25 0.28 13.70
N CYS A 152 4.92 0.42 13.52
CA CYS A 152 3.92 0.46 14.58
C CYS A 152 2.58 -0.09 14.09
N CYS A 153 1.72 -0.57 15.01
CA CYS A 153 0.38 -1.05 14.65
C CYS A 153 -0.63 0.08 14.76
N PHE A 154 -1.39 0.31 13.70
CA PHE A 154 -2.65 1.05 13.75
C PHE A 154 -3.82 0.09 13.54
N SER A 155 -3.84 -1.07 14.19
CA SER A 155 -4.92 -2.05 13.97
C SER A 155 -5.86 -2.15 15.16
N GLY A 156 -5.79 -1.21 16.12
CA GLY A 156 -6.59 -1.31 17.35
C GLY A 156 -6.40 -2.65 18.08
N GLY A 157 -5.31 -3.38 17.80
CA GLY A 157 -5.07 -4.72 18.29
C GLY A 157 -4.25 -4.70 19.56
N ILE A 158 -4.90 -4.98 20.68
CA ILE A 158 -4.26 -5.28 21.97
C ILE A 158 -4.13 -6.80 22.20
N ALA A 159 -4.71 -7.68 21.38
CA ALA A 159 -5.00 -9.04 21.82
C ALA A 159 -3.82 -10.03 21.73
N LYS A 160 -2.94 -9.91 22.73
CA LYS A 160 -2.71 -10.94 23.77
C LYS A 160 -1.77 -10.40 24.85
N LYS A 161 -2.17 -9.40 25.66
CA LYS A 161 -1.45 -8.95 26.90
C LYS A 161 0.09 -9.15 26.85
N GLY A 162 0.73 -8.74 25.77
CA GLY A 162 2.08 -9.18 25.45
C GLY A 162 2.93 -7.95 25.21
N LYS A 163 4.08 -7.87 25.89
CA LYS A 163 5.05 -6.76 25.75
C LYS A 163 5.72 -6.67 24.37
N ALA A 164 5.18 -7.36 23.36
CA ALA A 164 5.82 -7.58 22.06
C ALA A 164 4.94 -7.18 20.86
N THR A 165 3.74 -6.62 21.10
CA THR A 165 2.82 -6.18 20.03
C THR A 165 2.74 -4.66 19.99
N ARG A 166 2.83 -4.05 18.80
CA ARG A 166 3.00 -2.59 18.63
C ARG A 166 1.70 -1.75 18.56
N GLY A 167 0.63 -2.17 19.24
CA GLY A 167 -0.64 -1.41 19.36
C GLY A 167 -0.97 -1.03 20.81
N SER A 168 -1.57 0.15 21.04
CA SER A 168 -1.81 0.66 22.41
C SER A 168 -3.27 0.77 22.86
N ALA A 169 -4.24 0.56 21.96
CA ALA A 169 -5.68 0.73 22.25
C ALA A 169 -6.53 -0.25 21.44
N ASP A 170 -7.71 -0.64 21.95
CA ASP A 170 -8.77 -1.31 21.18
C ASP A 170 -9.34 -0.35 20.11
N VAL A 171 -10.02 -0.89 19.10
CA VAL A 171 -10.79 -0.05 18.16
C VAL A 171 -11.92 0.68 18.92
N PRO A 172 -12.02 2.02 18.85
CA PRO A 172 -13.07 2.77 19.55
C PRO A 172 -14.42 2.61 18.84
N ILE A 173 -15.34 1.89 19.50
CA ILE A 173 -16.72 1.67 19.07
C ILE A 173 -17.63 2.60 19.91
N PRO A 174 -18.55 3.38 19.29
CA PRO A 174 -19.44 4.27 20.03
C PRO A 174 -20.34 3.52 21.02
N GLU A 175 -20.66 4.17 22.14
CA GLU A 175 -21.59 3.63 23.12
C GLU A 175 -22.96 3.33 22.48
N GLY A 176 -23.53 2.16 22.78
CA GLY A 176 -24.78 1.70 22.18
C GLY A 176 -24.66 1.16 20.75
N SER A 177 -23.46 1.12 20.14
CA SER A 177 -23.23 0.43 18.87
C SER A 177 -22.77 -1.01 19.10
N ASP A 178 -23.31 -1.93 18.31
CA ASP A 178 -22.92 -3.35 18.36
C ASP A 178 -21.59 -3.63 17.64
N GLY A 179 -21.14 -2.65 16.86
CA GLY A 179 -19.90 -2.69 16.13
C GLY A 179 -19.70 -1.42 15.30
N THR A 180 -18.62 -1.40 14.52
CA THR A 180 -18.36 -0.33 13.56
C THR A 180 -17.85 -0.93 12.25
N VAL A 181 -18.11 -0.23 11.16
CA VAL A 181 -17.64 -0.58 9.83
C VAL A 181 -16.61 0.46 9.40
N LYS A 182 -15.40 0.01 9.08
CA LYS A 182 -14.36 0.85 8.47
C LYS A 182 -14.33 0.54 6.98
N GLN A 183 -14.82 1.46 6.16
CA GLN A 183 -14.61 1.42 4.71
C GLN A 183 -13.24 2.02 4.39
N ASP A 184 -12.50 1.36 3.49
CA ASP A 184 -11.22 1.81 2.93
C ASP A 184 -10.36 2.46 4.02
N ALA A 185 -10.17 1.72 5.11
CA ALA A 185 -9.39 2.16 6.26
C ALA A 185 -8.10 2.79 5.72
N GLU A 186 -7.92 4.08 6.00
CA GLU A 186 -7.05 4.92 5.19
C GLU A 186 -5.61 4.45 5.32
N ASP A 187 -5.03 4.05 4.18
CA ASP A 187 -3.59 4.15 4.00
C ASP A 187 -3.21 5.60 4.23
N PHE A 188 -2.29 5.85 5.16
CA PHE A 188 -1.71 7.17 5.40
C PHE A 188 -1.44 7.91 4.08
N PHE A 189 -2.30 8.86 3.74
CA PHE A 189 -2.12 9.65 2.52
C PHE A 189 -1.51 10.99 2.89
N PHE A 190 -0.20 11.07 2.73
CA PHE A 190 0.56 12.30 2.86
C PHE A 190 0.90 12.80 1.45
N GLN A 191 0.40 13.98 1.08
CA GLN A 191 0.51 14.49 -0.28
C GLN A 191 1.96 14.44 -0.79
N ASP A 192 2.17 13.73 -1.91
CA ASP A 192 3.47 13.56 -2.57
C ASP A 192 4.56 12.94 -1.67
N LYS A 193 4.19 12.10 -0.70
CA LYS A 193 5.13 11.35 0.14
C LYS A 193 4.81 9.87 0.11
N THR A 194 5.84 9.05 0.21
CA THR A 194 5.68 7.60 0.35
C THR A 194 5.52 7.23 1.81
N ILE A 195 4.60 6.32 2.10
CA ILE A 195 4.50 5.67 3.40
C ILE A 195 4.67 4.18 3.27
N ILE A 196 5.45 3.61 4.18
CA ILE A 196 5.57 2.16 4.34
C ILE A 196 5.14 1.82 5.76
N SER A 197 4.16 0.95 5.92
CA SER A 197 3.74 0.43 7.23
C SER A 197 4.22 -1.01 7.43
N SER A 198 4.49 -1.39 8.67
CA SER A 198 5.00 -2.74 8.99
C SER A 198 3.95 -3.84 8.97
N ALA A 199 2.66 -3.50 8.89
CA ALA A 199 1.54 -4.44 8.87
C ALA A 199 0.33 -3.85 8.12
N ASP A 200 -0.62 -4.72 7.75
CA ASP A 200 -1.93 -4.34 7.22
C ASP A 200 -2.81 -3.74 8.33
N ASP A 201 -3.84 -2.98 7.95
CA ASP A 201 -4.71 -2.20 8.84
C ASP A 201 -5.47 -3.05 9.87
N ASN A 202 -5.64 -4.34 9.59
CA ASN A 202 -6.28 -5.30 10.48
C ASN A 202 -5.31 -6.38 11.00
N GLN A 203 -4.00 -6.14 10.87
CA GLN A 203 -2.94 -7.01 11.37
C GLN A 203 -2.07 -6.28 12.39
N THR A 204 -1.35 -7.03 13.21
CA THR A 204 -0.41 -6.45 14.18
C THR A 204 1.04 -6.68 13.76
N ALA A 205 1.91 -5.72 14.06
CA ALA A 205 3.36 -5.84 14.03
C ALA A 205 3.92 -6.38 15.36
N ILE A 206 4.87 -7.32 15.25
CA ILE A 206 5.45 -8.02 16.41
C ILE A 206 6.97 -7.81 16.56
N GLU A 207 7.41 -7.85 17.82
CA GLU A 207 8.82 -7.88 18.22
C GLU A 207 9.27 -9.32 18.54
N VAL A 208 10.46 -9.71 18.09
CA VAL A 208 11.02 -11.04 18.35
C VAL A 208 12.41 -10.91 18.97
N GLY A 209 12.58 -11.44 20.19
CA GLY A 209 13.86 -11.50 20.89
C GLY A 209 14.84 -12.53 20.31
N GLY A 210 15.95 -12.77 21.03
CA GLY A 210 16.92 -13.79 20.65
C GLY A 210 17.84 -13.37 19.50
N SER A 211 17.96 -14.19 18.45
CA SER A 211 18.85 -13.89 17.31
C SER A 211 18.30 -12.83 16.36
N ILE A 212 17.00 -12.56 16.39
CA ILE A 212 16.37 -11.47 15.63
C ILE A 212 16.50 -10.18 16.43
N ASN A 213 16.08 -10.18 17.69
CA ASN A 213 16.15 -9.05 18.64
C ASN A 213 15.61 -7.70 18.11
N HIS A 214 14.61 -7.76 17.25
CA HIS A 214 14.06 -6.62 16.52
C HIS A 214 12.57 -6.81 16.20
N GLY A 215 11.89 -5.74 15.79
CA GLY A 215 10.64 -5.84 15.03
C GLY A 215 10.88 -6.62 13.74
N ILE A 216 10.02 -7.59 13.42
CA ILE A 216 10.29 -8.49 12.28
C ILE A 216 10.37 -7.74 10.95
N PHE A 217 9.60 -6.66 10.81
CA PHE A 217 9.63 -5.83 9.63
C PHE A 217 10.94 -5.03 9.57
N THR A 218 11.30 -4.32 10.63
CA THR A 218 12.55 -3.54 10.69
C THR A 218 13.79 -4.38 10.45
N TYR A 219 13.85 -5.59 11.02
CA TYR A 219 14.93 -6.53 10.75
C TYR A 219 15.08 -6.83 9.25
N ASN A 220 13.98 -7.13 8.57
CA ASN A 220 14.00 -7.46 7.15
C ASN A 220 14.22 -6.21 6.27
N PHE A 221 13.67 -5.06 6.65
CA PHE A 221 13.84 -3.80 5.92
C PHE A 221 15.30 -3.32 5.97
N GLY A 222 15.92 -3.33 7.16
CA GLY A 222 17.34 -3.00 7.31
C GLY A 222 18.24 -3.90 6.46
N ARG A 223 18.00 -5.22 6.45
CA ARG A 223 18.70 -6.17 5.56
C ARG A 223 18.44 -5.90 4.08
N ALA A 224 17.22 -5.49 3.72
CA ALA A 224 16.85 -5.19 2.34
C ALA A 224 17.66 -4.01 1.76
N LEU A 225 18.06 -3.03 2.58
CA LEU A 225 18.93 -1.93 2.14
C LEU A 225 20.24 -2.40 1.48
N GLY A 226 20.75 -3.59 1.84
CA GLY A 226 21.95 -4.16 1.24
C GLY A 226 21.71 -5.35 0.31
N THR A 227 20.47 -5.83 0.17
CA THR A 227 20.16 -7.10 -0.53
C THR A 227 19.03 -7.01 -1.54
N ALA A 228 18.35 -5.86 -1.62
CA ALA A 228 17.21 -5.64 -2.48
C ALA A 228 17.55 -5.01 -3.83
N ASP A 229 18.81 -4.97 -4.27
CA ASP A 229 19.13 -4.62 -5.65
C ASP A 229 18.63 -5.75 -6.57
N LEU A 230 17.35 -5.64 -6.97
CA LEU A 230 16.60 -6.66 -7.68
C LEU A 230 16.89 -6.59 -9.18
N ASN A 231 17.11 -5.40 -9.71
CA ASN A 231 17.41 -5.18 -11.12
C ASN A 231 18.91 -5.22 -11.45
N LYS A 232 19.82 -5.21 -10.46
CA LYS A 232 21.29 -5.19 -10.60
C LYS A 232 21.87 -3.88 -11.13
N ASP A 233 21.25 -2.76 -10.80
CA ASP A 233 21.74 -1.43 -11.17
C ASP A 233 22.71 -0.81 -10.14
N ASN A 234 23.01 -1.52 -9.04
CA ASN A 234 23.85 -1.10 -7.91
C ASN A 234 23.25 0.01 -7.03
N VAL A 235 21.96 0.28 -7.15
CA VAL A 235 21.21 1.06 -6.17
C VAL A 235 20.12 0.18 -5.54
N VAL A 236 19.57 0.66 -4.43
CA VAL A 236 18.34 0.10 -3.86
C VAL A 236 17.34 1.21 -3.72
N THR A 237 16.19 1.06 -4.35
CA THR A 237 15.07 1.99 -4.19
C THR A 237 14.20 1.64 -2.98
N ALA A 238 13.36 2.57 -2.56
CA ALA A 238 12.37 2.31 -1.52
C ALA A 238 11.36 1.22 -1.95
N LEU A 239 11.00 1.12 -3.24
CA LEU A 239 10.15 0.04 -3.76
C LEU A 239 10.84 -1.32 -3.67
N GLU A 240 12.08 -1.40 -4.11
CA GLU A 240 12.86 -2.63 -4.01
C GLU A 240 13.02 -3.09 -2.56
N ALA A 241 13.44 -2.19 -1.67
CA ALA A 241 13.56 -2.47 -0.25
C ALA A 241 12.22 -2.92 0.35
N PHE A 242 11.11 -2.26 -0.02
CA PHE A 242 9.77 -2.64 0.39
C PHE A 242 9.38 -4.04 -0.08
N PHE A 243 9.42 -4.34 -1.37
CA PHE A 243 8.97 -5.64 -1.87
C PHE A 243 9.80 -6.81 -1.33
N LYS A 244 11.13 -6.61 -1.24
CA LYS A 244 12.04 -7.59 -0.67
C LYS A 244 11.75 -7.83 0.81
N SER A 245 11.64 -6.76 1.60
CA SER A 245 11.37 -6.86 3.03
C SER A 245 9.96 -7.37 3.33
N ARG A 246 8.95 -6.99 2.53
CA ARG A 246 7.57 -7.48 2.62
C ARG A 246 7.52 -8.99 2.48
N GLU A 247 8.15 -9.54 1.44
CA GLU A 247 8.22 -10.99 1.25
C GLU A 247 8.86 -11.67 2.46
N GLU A 248 10.03 -11.21 2.90
CA GLU A 248 10.76 -11.82 4.01
C GLU A 248 9.98 -11.70 5.34
N THR A 249 9.28 -10.59 5.54
CA THR A 249 8.40 -10.37 6.70
C THR A 249 7.25 -11.34 6.71
N VAL A 250 6.54 -11.52 5.59
CA VAL A 250 5.43 -12.48 5.48
C VAL A 250 5.91 -13.90 5.75
N GLN A 251 7.05 -14.30 5.20
CA GLN A 251 7.60 -15.65 5.45
C GLN A 251 8.07 -15.83 6.90
N MET A 252 8.61 -14.78 7.51
CA MET A 252 9.07 -14.82 8.90
C MET A 252 7.89 -14.84 9.88
N ALA A 253 6.88 -13.99 9.71
CA ALA A 253 5.68 -13.94 10.54
C ALA A 253 4.98 -15.30 10.63
N LYS A 254 4.87 -16.03 9.49
CA LYS A 254 4.32 -17.39 9.45
C LYS A 254 5.04 -18.38 10.38
N LYS A 255 6.35 -18.23 10.57
CA LYS A 255 7.13 -19.09 11.49
C LYS A 255 6.76 -18.85 12.95
N PHE A 256 6.20 -17.68 13.26
CA PHE A 256 5.69 -17.31 14.58
C PHE A 256 4.16 -17.46 14.67
N GLN A 257 3.54 -18.19 13.73
CA GLN A 257 2.08 -18.36 13.64
C GLN A 257 1.32 -17.02 13.61
N HIS A 258 1.95 -16.02 12.98
CA HIS A 258 1.44 -14.66 12.92
C HIS A 258 1.19 -14.23 11.48
N GLU A 259 0.20 -13.35 11.28
CA GLU A 259 -0.11 -12.73 9.99
C GLU A 259 0.34 -11.27 10.03
N GLN A 260 1.32 -10.92 9.21
CA GLN A 260 1.85 -9.58 9.11
C GLN A 260 2.34 -9.34 7.68
N VAL A 261 1.68 -8.41 6.99
CA VAL A 261 1.90 -8.04 5.60
C VAL A 261 2.16 -6.53 5.57
N PRO A 262 3.42 -6.10 5.40
CA PRO A 262 3.74 -4.68 5.21
C PRO A 262 2.98 -4.08 4.02
N GLN A 263 2.53 -2.81 4.17
CA GLN A 263 1.83 -2.05 3.14
C GLN A 263 2.66 -0.85 2.68
N ILE A 264 2.34 -0.34 1.51
CA ILE A 264 2.95 0.87 0.94
C ILE A 264 1.88 1.74 0.30
N SER A 265 1.99 3.04 0.49
CA SER A 265 1.16 4.05 -0.16
C SER A 265 2.01 5.19 -0.71
N GLY A 266 1.46 5.91 -1.69
CA GLY A 266 2.20 6.93 -2.42
C GLY A 266 3.20 6.36 -3.43
N ASN A 267 3.97 7.24 -4.06
CA ASN A 267 4.93 6.84 -5.09
C ASN A 267 6.36 6.73 -4.51
N ALA A 268 6.79 5.49 -4.29
CA ALA A 268 8.12 5.17 -3.79
C ALA A 268 9.18 4.94 -4.88
N SER A 269 8.76 5.05 -6.14
CA SER A 269 9.62 4.88 -7.31
C SER A 269 10.79 5.85 -7.25
N GLY A 270 12.00 5.43 -7.61
CA GLY A 270 13.15 6.34 -7.73
C GLY A 270 13.63 6.99 -6.43
N ILE A 271 13.12 6.58 -5.27
CA ILE A 271 13.60 7.02 -3.96
C ILE A 271 14.80 6.15 -3.56
N PHE A 272 16.02 6.65 -3.77
CA PHE A 272 17.24 5.87 -3.52
C PHE A 272 17.60 5.80 -2.04
N LEU A 273 17.62 4.58 -1.49
CA LEU A 273 17.95 4.32 -0.09
C LEU A 273 19.37 3.77 0.10
N SER A 274 19.98 3.16 -0.93
CA SER A 274 21.35 2.68 -0.85
C SER A 274 22.06 2.68 -2.20
N GLY A 275 23.37 2.41 -2.18
CA GLY A 275 24.20 2.37 -3.38
C GLY A 275 24.51 3.74 -3.96
N LYS A 276 25.22 3.76 -5.10
CA LYS A 276 25.58 4.97 -5.86
C LYS A 276 25.12 4.79 -7.29
N LYS A 277 24.26 5.68 -7.79
CA LYS A 277 23.86 5.67 -9.19
C LYS A 277 25.12 5.92 -10.04
N ASN A 278 25.49 4.98 -10.90
CA ASN A 278 26.48 5.26 -11.94
C ASN A 278 25.89 6.33 -12.88
N PRO A 279 26.68 7.30 -13.38
CA PRO A 279 26.19 8.28 -14.34
C PRO A 279 25.48 7.57 -15.50
N GLU A 280 24.23 7.92 -15.75
CA GLU A 280 23.50 7.38 -16.90
C GLU A 280 24.25 7.76 -18.19
N PRO A 281 24.45 6.83 -19.13
CA PRO A 281 24.83 7.20 -20.49
C PRO A 281 23.82 8.24 -21.00
N PRO A 282 24.26 9.31 -21.70
CA PRO A 282 23.34 10.31 -22.21
C PRO A 282 22.23 9.63 -23.02
N LYS A 283 20.97 9.97 -22.73
CA LYS A 283 19.82 9.50 -23.49
C LYS A 283 20.10 9.71 -24.99
N PRO A 284 19.86 8.73 -25.87
CA PRO A 284 19.96 8.94 -27.30
C PRO A 284 19.13 10.17 -27.67
N ILE A 285 19.77 11.14 -28.33
CA ILE A 285 19.06 12.31 -28.84
C ILE A 285 18.12 11.78 -29.92
N ASP A 286 16.81 11.82 -29.65
CA ASP A 286 15.81 11.51 -30.67
C ASP A 286 16.07 12.40 -31.90
N PRO A 287 15.96 11.86 -33.12
CA PRO A 287 16.09 12.66 -34.33
C PRO A 287 15.15 13.87 -34.25
N PRO A 288 15.59 15.07 -34.66
CA PRO A 288 14.76 16.27 -34.58
C PRO A 288 13.41 16.00 -35.27
N LYS A 289 12.33 16.16 -34.51
CA LYS A 289 10.96 15.99 -34.99
C LYS A 289 10.77 16.91 -36.20
N PRO A 290 10.20 16.44 -37.33
CA PRO A 290 9.93 17.29 -38.47
C PRO A 290 9.12 18.51 -38.06
N PRO A 291 9.40 19.71 -38.62
CA PRO A 291 8.63 20.90 -38.29
C PRO A 291 7.15 20.64 -38.61
N PRO A 292 6.23 21.03 -37.71
CA PRO A 292 4.81 20.87 -37.97
C PRO A 292 4.41 21.67 -39.24
N PRO A 293 3.45 21.18 -40.04
CA PRO A 293 2.93 21.94 -41.17
C PRO A 293 2.35 23.28 -40.68
N SER A 294 2.69 24.35 -41.41
CA SER A 294 2.19 25.70 -41.18
C SER A 294 0.67 25.72 -41.31
N VAL A 295 -0.05 25.84 -40.18
CA VAL A 295 -1.48 26.14 -40.15
C VAL A 295 -1.62 27.61 -39.76
N GLU A 296 -2.44 28.36 -40.52
CA GLU A 296 -2.78 29.76 -40.27
C GLU A 296 -3.34 29.96 -38.84
N PRO A 297 -3.07 31.11 -38.21
CA PRO A 297 -3.48 31.35 -36.82
C PRO A 297 -5.00 31.59 -36.71
N GLU A 298 -5.71 30.66 -36.08
CA GLU A 298 -6.98 30.94 -35.40
C GLU A 298 -6.72 31.71 -34.09
N PRO A 299 -7.64 32.59 -33.65
CA PRO A 299 -7.47 33.36 -32.42
C PRO A 299 -7.49 32.45 -31.17
N ASP A 300 -6.52 32.66 -30.29
CA ASP A 300 -6.27 31.86 -29.09
C ASP A 300 -7.49 31.78 -28.15
N PRO A 301 -7.92 30.58 -27.74
CA PRO A 301 -8.71 30.42 -26.53
C PRO A 301 -7.83 30.69 -25.29
N VAL A 302 -8.40 31.33 -24.28
CA VAL A 302 -7.80 31.60 -22.98
C VAL A 302 -7.19 30.32 -22.41
N LYS A 303 -5.85 30.28 -22.26
CA LYS A 303 -5.14 29.19 -21.60
C LYS A 303 -5.57 29.11 -20.13
N PRO A 304 -6.03 27.94 -19.64
CA PRO A 304 -5.94 27.66 -18.22
C PRO A 304 -4.46 27.62 -17.81
N ASP A 305 -4.18 28.11 -16.60
CA ASP A 305 -2.86 28.06 -15.97
C ASP A 305 -2.32 26.62 -16.00
N PRO A 306 -1.15 26.34 -16.63
CA PRO A 306 -0.57 25.01 -16.58
C PRO A 306 -0.03 24.81 -15.17
N SER A 307 -0.80 24.15 -14.30
CA SER A 307 -0.23 23.44 -13.17
C SER A 307 0.85 22.52 -13.75
N GLN A 308 2.13 22.87 -13.53
CA GLN A 308 3.21 21.97 -13.89
C GLN A 308 2.91 20.62 -13.20
N PRO A 309 2.87 19.50 -13.95
CA PRO A 309 2.69 18.21 -13.32
C PRO A 309 3.81 18.04 -12.29
N VAL A 310 3.43 17.70 -11.05
CA VAL A 310 4.39 17.37 -10.00
C VAL A 310 5.34 16.32 -10.56
N VAL A 311 6.63 16.65 -10.63
CA VAL A 311 7.64 15.71 -11.14
C VAL A 311 7.75 14.57 -10.13
N THR A 312 7.10 13.46 -10.43
CA THR A 312 7.19 12.26 -9.63
C THR A 312 8.50 11.55 -9.95
N PRO A 313 9.26 11.12 -8.93
CA PRO A 313 10.43 10.28 -9.14
C PRO A 313 10.06 9.00 -9.92
N GLU A 314 10.88 8.64 -10.92
CA GLU A 314 10.70 7.44 -11.76
C GLU A 314 11.61 6.31 -11.25
N GLU A 315 11.09 5.08 -11.27
CA GLU A 315 11.85 3.89 -10.90
C GLU A 315 12.94 3.64 -11.96
N PRO A 316 14.18 3.27 -11.56
CA PRO A 316 15.20 2.88 -12.51
C PRO A 316 14.69 1.75 -13.41
N PRO A 317 14.88 1.87 -14.74
CA PRO A 317 14.42 0.84 -15.65
C PRO A 317 15.16 -0.46 -15.36
N VAL A 318 14.45 -1.58 -15.41
CA VAL A 318 15.06 -2.88 -15.20
C VAL A 318 16.12 -3.13 -16.27
N VAL A 319 17.39 -3.20 -15.84
CA VAL A 319 18.51 -3.45 -16.76
C VAL A 319 18.52 -4.92 -17.20
N PRO A 320 19.06 -5.23 -18.40
CA PRO A 320 19.19 -6.61 -18.84
C PRO A 320 20.07 -7.45 -17.90
N THR A 321 19.45 -8.10 -16.93
CA THR A 321 20.08 -9.11 -16.05
C THR A 321 19.86 -10.52 -16.61
N ASN A 322 20.52 -11.54 -16.07
CA ASN A 322 20.16 -12.95 -16.30
C ASN A 322 19.18 -13.48 -15.24
N GLU A 323 18.98 -12.72 -14.17
CA GLU A 323 18.09 -13.07 -13.08
C GLU A 323 16.62 -12.91 -13.51
N ARG A 324 15.83 -13.96 -13.32
CA ARG A 324 14.44 -14.05 -13.79
C ARG A 324 13.57 -14.70 -12.75
N GLY A 325 12.31 -14.29 -12.67
CA GLY A 325 11.26 -14.95 -11.89
C GLY A 325 10.05 -15.27 -12.75
N ASP A 326 9.15 -16.09 -12.22
CA ASP A 326 7.82 -16.23 -12.79
C ASP A 326 6.88 -15.26 -12.07
N LEU A 327 5.96 -14.64 -12.80
CA LEU A 327 4.91 -13.78 -12.25
C LEU A 327 3.55 -14.45 -12.47
N VAL A 328 2.82 -14.68 -11.38
CA VAL A 328 1.49 -15.30 -11.38
C VAL A 328 0.48 -14.27 -10.92
N LEU A 329 -0.39 -13.84 -11.83
CA LEU A 329 -1.49 -12.93 -11.57
C LEU A 329 -2.72 -13.75 -11.15
N LYS A 330 -3.14 -13.60 -9.89
CA LYS A 330 -4.37 -14.21 -9.36
C LYS A 330 -5.49 -13.19 -9.46
N THR A 331 -6.36 -13.32 -10.46
CA THR A 331 -7.28 -12.24 -10.84
C THR A 331 -8.73 -12.56 -10.46
N THR A 332 -9.54 -11.52 -10.29
CA THR A 332 -11.01 -11.59 -10.23
C THR A 332 -11.68 -11.44 -11.60
N ILE A 333 -10.91 -11.48 -12.69
CA ILE A 333 -11.40 -11.32 -14.07
C ILE A 333 -12.20 -12.56 -14.45
N ILE A 334 -13.50 -12.36 -14.70
CA ILE A 334 -14.45 -13.42 -15.05
C ILE A 334 -14.19 -13.88 -16.49
N GLN A 335 -14.09 -15.19 -16.71
CA GLN A 335 -13.81 -15.78 -18.03
C GLN A 335 -14.93 -15.52 -19.05
N ASP A 336 -16.19 -15.78 -18.67
CA ASP A 336 -17.33 -15.76 -19.60
C ASP A 336 -17.77 -14.33 -19.90
N ARG A 337 -17.70 -13.94 -21.17
CA ARG A 337 -18.13 -12.61 -21.63
C ARG A 337 -19.64 -12.43 -21.60
N ALA A 338 -20.40 -13.53 -21.58
CA ALA A 338 -21.87 -13.49 -21.44
C ALA A 338 -22.32 -13.26 -19.99
N TYR A 339 -21.39 -13.18 -19.04
CA TYR A 339 -21.68 -12.90 -17.64
C TYR A 339 -22.47 -11.58 -17.47
N GLY A 340 -23.46 -11.58 -16.58
CA GLY A 340 -24.33 -10.43 -16.30
C GLY A 340 -25.39 -10.12 -17.37
N LEU A 341 -25.45 -10.87 -18.48
CA LEU A 341 -26.52 -10.70 -19.48
C LEU A 341 -27.89 -11.20 -19.00
N SER A 342 -27.94 -12.10 -18.03
CA SER A 342 -29.15 -12.79 -17.57
C SER A 342 -30.24 -11.89 -16.99
N ASP A 343 -29.87 -10.70 -16.54
CA ASP A 343 -30.81 -9.75 -15.88
C ASP A 343 -31.35 -8.68 -16.83
N LEU A 344 -30.98 -8.75 -18.11
CA LEU A 344 -31.52 -7.86 -19.14
C LEU A 344 -32.92 -8.33 -19.58
N PRO A 345 -33.81 -7.41 -19.97
CA PRO A 345 -35.09 -7.76 -20.58
C PRO A 345 -34.94 -8.74 -21.76
N PRO A 346 -35.90 -9.69 -21.96
CA PRO A 346 -35.80 -10.75 -22.98
C PRO A 346 -35.54 -10.27 -24.41
N ASP A 347 -36.03 -9.10 -24.78
CA ASP A 347 -35.85 -8.42 -26.07
C ASP A 347 -34.42 -7.90 -26.26
N VAL A 348 -33.77 -7.39 -25.21
CA VAL A 348 -32.37 -6.94 -25.20
C VAL A 348 -31.40 -8.14 -25.19
N LEU A 349 -31.79 -9.20 -24.48
CA LEU A 349 -31.04 -10.45 -24.34
C LEU A 349 -30.65 -11.10 -25.68
N ILE A 350 -31.55 -11.09 -26.67
CA ILE A 350 -31.34 -11.77 -27.95
C ILE A 350 -30.23 -11.10 -28.76
N PHE A 351 -30.19 -9.76 -28.78
CA PHE A 351 -29.16 -8.99 -29.48
C PHE A 351 -27.84 -8.96 -28.72
N ALA A 352 -27.87 -8.88 -27.38
CA ALA A 352 -26.68 -8.85 -26.55
C ALA A 352 -25.93 -10.21 -26.53
N LYS A 353 -26.66 -11.34 -26.51
CA LYS A 353 -26.09 -12.70 -26.53
C LYS A 353 -25.24 -12.99 -27.76
N LYS A 354 -25.57 -12.43 -28.93
CA LYS A 354 -24.76 -12.62 -30.16
C LYS A 354 -23.43 -11.87 -30.12
N LYS A 355 -23.36 -10.72 -29.43
CA LYS A 355 -22.14 -9.87 -29.37
C LYS A 355 -21.16 -10.26 -28.26
N ARG A 356 -21.62 -10.92 -27.20
CA ARG A 356 -20.83 -11.25 -26.00
C ARG A 356 -20.61 -12.76 -25.80
N LYS A 357 -20.60 -13.55 -26.87
CA LYS A 357 -20.35 -14.99 -26.80
C LYS A 357 -18.85 -15.28 -26.66
N GLY A 358 -18.49 -16.22 -25.78
CA GLY A 358 -17.14 -16.74 -25.66
C GLY A 358 -16.37 -16.20 -24.45
N ASN A 359 -15.08 -16.50 -24.42
CA ASN A 359 -14.19 -16.11 -23.34
C ASN A 359 -13.66 -14.68 -23.55
N ARG A 360 -13.48 -13.94 -22.46
CA ARG A 360 -12.81 -12.63 -22.49
C ARG A 360 -11.35 -12.77 -22.90
N ASN A 361 -10.90 -11.86 -23.75
CA ASN A 361 -9.48 -11.72 -24.05
C ASN A 361 -8.78 -11.00 -22.89
N VAL A 362 -7.54 -11.42 -22.58
CA VAL A 362 -6.68 -10.78 -21.59
C VAL A 362 -5.26 -10.67 -22.14
N LYS A 363 -4.68 -9.48 -22.01
CA LYS A 363 -3.29 -9.18 -22.34
C LYS A 363 -2.60 -8.59 -21.13
N VAL A 364 -1.33 -8.93 -20.96
CA VAL A 364 -0.48 -8.40 -19.89
C VAL A 364 0.73 -7.72 -20.51
N TYR A 365 1.08 -6.56 -19.98
CA TYR A 365 2.25 -5.78 -20.37
C TYR A 365 3.15 -5.62 -19.14
N ILE A 366 4.45 -5.75 -19.36
CA ILE A 366 5.49 -5.45 -18.38
C ILE A 366 6.27 -4.27 -18.94
N ASP A 367 6.28 -3.15 -18.21
CA ASP A 367 6.93 -1.90 -18.62
C ASP A 367 6.54 -1.47 -20.05
N ASP A 368 5.23 -1.46 -20.30
CA ASP A 368 4.59 -1.11 -21.59
C ASP A 368 4.87 -2.08 -22.75
N GLN A 369 5.56 -3.20 -22.52
CA GLN A 369 5.79 -4.23 -23.51
C GLN A 369 4.86 -5.43 -23.30
N GLU A 370 4.14 -5.83 -24.35
CA GLU A 370 3.25 -7.00 -24.29
C GLU A 370 4.07 -8.27 -23.99
N PHE A 371 3.65 -9.02 -22.98
CA PHE A 371 4.35 -10.21 -22.53
C PHE A 371 3.51 -11.46 -22.80
N ALA A 372 4.14 -12.50 -23.34
CA ALA A 372 3.47 -13.77 -23.57
C ALA A 372 3.02 -14.39 -22.23
N SER A 373 1.74 -14.76 -22.14
CA SER A 373 1.16 -15.28 -20.91
C SER A 373 0.40 -16.58 -21.12
N ALA A 374 0.52 -17.49 -20.16
CA ALA A 374 -0.29 -18.69 -20.07
C ALA A 374 -1.52 -18.41 -19.20
N VAL A 375 -2.71 -18.59 -19.75
CA VAL A 375 -3.97 -18.31 -19.06
C VAL A 375 -4.66 -19.63 -18.67
N THR A 376 -4.92 -19.80 -17.38
CA THR A 376 -5.72 -20.90 -16.82
C THR A 376 -6.94 -20.35 -16.08
N THR A 377 -7.86 -21.22 -15.69
CA THR A 377 -9.07 -20.82 -14.96
C THR A 377 -9.17 -21.50 -13.61
N THR A 378 -9.59 -20.74 -12.60
CA THR A 378 -9.94 -21.25 -11.27
C THR A 378 -11.43 -21.04 -11.05
N SER A 379 -12.11 -22.05 -10.51
CA SER A 379 -13.52 -21.94 -10.14
C SER A 379 -13.67 -21.12 -8.85
N SER A 380 -14.58 -20.16 -8.84
CA SER A 380 -14.85 -19.25 -7.72
C SER A 380 -16.32 -19.28 -7.36
N ASN A 381 -16.59 -19.48 -6.07
CA ASN A 381 -17.95 -19.44 -5.52
C ASN A 381 -18.46 -17.99 -5.33
N PHE A 382 -17.60 -16.99 -5.53
CA PHE A 382 -17.91 -15.58 -5.27
C PHE A 382 -17.87 -14.76 -6.57
N TRP A 383 -16.77 -14.87 -7.32
CA TRP A 383 -16.53 -14.09 -8.53
C TRP A 383 -17.02 -14.85 -9.76
N GLY A 384 -17.84 -14.20 -10.58
CA GLY A 384 -18.44 -14.83 -11.76
C GLY A 384 -19.52 -15.87 -11.44
N ALA A 385 -19.87 -16.07 -10.17
CA ALA A 385 -20.95 -16.97 -9.79
C ALA A 385 -22.31 -16.41 -10.22
N VAL A 386 -23.22 -17.29 -10.62
CA VAL A 386 -24.59 -16.93 -11.05
C VAL A 386 -25.63 -17.80 -10.36
N LYS A 387 -26.82 -17.26 -10.14
CA LYS A 387 -27.96 -18.02 -9.62
C LYS A 387 -28.76 -18.62 -10.77
N ARG A 388 -28.95 -19.94 -10.78
CA ARG A 388 -29.85 -20.63 -11.73
C ARG A 388 -30.80 -21.53 -10.95
N GLN A 389 -32.11 -21.37 -11.16
CA GLN A 389 -33.16 -22.15 -10.49
C GLN A 389 -32.98 -22.24 -8.96
N GLY A 390 -32.55 -21.14 -8.33
CA GLY A 390 -32.34 -21.09 -6.87
C GLY A 390 -30.97 -21.57 -6.40
N GLN A 391 -30.17 -22.24 -7.24
CA GLN A 391 -28.84 -22.73 -6.91
C GLN A 391 -27.74 -21.76 -7.37
N LEU A 392 -26.70 -21.61 -6.54
CA LEU A 392 -25.50 -20.85 -6.90
C LEU A 392 -24.56 -21.74 -7.71
N ILE A 393 -24.24 -21.30 -8.92
CA ILE A 393 -23.27 -21.98 -9.80
C ILE A 393 -21.98 -21.16 -9.77
N PRO A 394 -20.84 -21.78 -9.42
CA PRO A 394 -19.54 -21.10 -9.41
C PRO A 394 -19.16 -20.53 -10.77
N GLY A 395 -18.45 -19.41 -10.77
CA GLY A 395 -17.88 -18.78 -11.96
C GLY A 395 -16.44 -19.19 -12.19
N ASN A 396 -15.97 -19.09 -13.43
CA ASN A 396 -14.55 -19.25 -13.73
C ASN A 396 -13.87 -17.88 -13.78
N ILE A 397 -12.75 -17.75 -13.09
CA ILE A 397 -11.88 -16.56 -13.09
C ILE A 397 -10.49 -16.90 -13.63
N TYR A 398 -9.80 -15.93 -14.22
CA TYR A 398 -8.48 -16.16 -14.80
C TYR A 398 -7.34 -16.19 -13.77
N THR A 399 -6.40 -17.07 -14.01
CA THR A 399 -5.05 -17.06 -13.43
C THR A 399 -4.07 -16.96 -14.58
N ILE A 400 -3.21 -15.95 -14.56
CA ILE A 400 -2.34 -15.60 -15.70
C ILE A 400 -0.89 -15.77 -15.25
N THR A 401 -0.11 -16.57 -15.97
CA THR A 401 1.28 -16.84 -15.65
C THR A 401 2.20 -16.28 -16.73
N LEU A 402 3.14 -15.45 -16.32
CA LEU A 402 4.23 -14.92 -17.14
C LEU A 402 5.51 -15.60 -16.69
N SER A 403 6.14 -16.35 -17.60
CA SER A 403 7.37 -17.07 -17.29
C SER A 403 8.60 -16.23 -17.62
N ARG A 404 9.63 -16.35 -16.78
CA ARG A 404 10.93 -15.69 -16.98
C ARG A 404 10.83 -14.17 -17.20
N VAL A 405 10.08 -13.49 -16.36
CA VAL A 405 10.09 -12.02 -16.28
C VAL A 405 11.44 -11.57 -15.68
N PRO A 406 12.11 -10.53 -16.20
CA PRO A 406 13.25 -9.88 -15.55
C PRO A 406 13.05 -9.69 -14.05
N ALA A 407 14.10 -9.89 -13.26
CA ALA A 407 14.06 -9.51 -11.85
C ALA A 407 14.17 -7.98 -11.73
N GLY A 408 13.39 -7.39 -10.84
CA GLY A 408 13.27 -5.94 -10.72
C GLY A 408 11.85 -5.52 -10.35
N VAL A 409 11.66 -4.22 -10.17
CA VAL A 409 10.35 -3.60 -9.97
C VAL A 409 9.77 -3.21 -11.33
N HIS A 410 8.55 -3.64 -11.59
CA HIS A 410 7.90 -3.49 -12.89
C HIS A 410 6.55 -2.80 -12.77
N LYS A 411 6.19 -2.05 -13.82
CA LYS A 411 4.80 -1.67 -14.08
C LYS A 411 4.12 -2.83 -14.79
N VAL A 412 3.11 -3.40 -14.15
CA VAL A 412 2.29 -4.50 -14.68
C VAL A 412 0.95 -3.90 -15.14
N THR A 413 0.71 -3.94 -16.45
CA THR A 413 -0.57 -3.48 -17.02
C THR A 413 -1.38 -4.66 -17.53
N ILE A 414 -2.64 -4.75 -17.11
CA ILE A 414 -3.55 -5.81 -17.54
C ILE A 414 -4.70 -5.17 -18.31
N LYS A 415 -4.93 -5.66 -19.53
CA LYS A 415 -6.06 -5.24 -20.37
C LYS A 415 -6.95 -6.45 -20.62
N ALA A 416 -8.18 -6.37 -20.17
CA ALA A 416 -9.18 -7.41 -20.35
C ALA A 416 -10.49 -6.83 -20.90
N ASP A 417 -11.20 -7.59 -21.72
CA ASP A 417 -12.49 -7.16 -22.27
C ASP A 417 -13.48 -6.79 -21.15
N ASP A 418 -14.15 -5.65 -21.27
CA ASP A 418 -15.15 -5.14 -20.31
C ASP A 418 -14.61 -4.80 -18.91
N TYR A 419 -13.28 -4.73 -18.71
CA TYR A 419 -12.65 -4.25 -17.47
C TYR A 419 -11.93 -2.93 -17.72
N PRO A 420 -11.78 -2.09 -16.67
CA PRO A 420 -10.84 -0.97 -16.74
C PRO A 420 -9.41 -1.47 -17.01
N GLU A 421 -8.56 -0.62 -17.57
CA GLU A 421 -7.13 -0.90 -17.62
C GLU A 421 -6.58 -0.89 -16.20
N ILE A 422 -5.95 -1.99 -15.81
CA ILE A 422 -5.40 -2.17 -14.46
C ILE A 422 -3.90 -1.92 -14.56
N GLN A 423 -3.37 -1.07 -13.69
CA GLN A 423 -1.94 -0.81 -13.58
C GLN A 423 -1.50 -1.02 -12.15
N GLU A 424 -0.55 -1.93 -11.94
CA GLU A 424 0.03 -2.25 -10.65
C GLU A 424 1.54 -2.11 -10.72
N THR A 425 2.17 -1.71 -9.60
CA THR A 425 3.62 -1.76 -9.46
C THR A 425 3.99 -2.97 -8.63
N PHE A 426 4.89 -3.82 -9.12
CA PHE A 426 5.23 -5.06 -8.42
C PHE A 426 6.66 -5.52 -8.69
N ALA A 427 7.32 -6.08 -7.67
CA ALA A 427 8.64 -6.66 -7.84
C ALA A 427 8.60 -8.14 -8.21
N VAL A 428 9.38 -8.50 -9.22
CA VAL A 428 9.69 -9.88 -9.56
C VAL A 428 11.00 -10.26 -8.88
N LEU A 429 10.92 -11.11 -7.85
CA LEU A 429 12.11 -11.67 -7.21
C LEU A 429 12.65 -12.84 -8.04
N PRO A 430 13.99 -13.01 -8.10
CA PRO A 430 14.62 -14.00 -8.96
C PRO A 430 14.43 -15.43 -8.46
N ASN A 431 14.43 -16.37 -9.40
CA ASN A 431 14.40 -17.82 -9.20
C ASN A 431 13.21 -18.34 -8.38
N LYS A 432 12.09 -17.62 -8.37
CA LYS A 432 10.86 -18.04 -7.70
C LYS A 432 9.61 -17.62 -8.45
N LYS A 433 8.48 -18.16 -8.00
CA LYS A 433 7.14 -17.67 -8.37
C LYS A 433 6.79 -16.47 -7.49
N ASN A 434 6.38 -15.39 -8.13
CA ASN A 434 5.93 -14.17 -7.51
C ASN A 434 4.43 -14.05 -7.76
N GLU A 435 3.64 -13.92 -6.70
CA GLU A 435 2.18 -13.89 -6.81
C GLU A 435 1.67 -12.46 -6.61
N LEU A 436 0.96 -11.95 -7.61
CA LEU A 436 0.31 -10.64 -7.57
C LEU A 436 -1.22 -10.85 -7.61
N PRO A 437 -1.94 -10.61 -6.49
CA PRO A 437 -3.39 -10.60 -6.51
C PRO A 437 -3.92 -9.37 -7.25
N ILE A 438 -4.90 -9.57 -8.13
CA ILE A 438 -5.55 -8.52 -8.93
C ILE A 438 -7.03 -8.55 -8.63
N ASN A 439 -7.46 -7.69 -7.71
CA ASN A 439 -8.85 -7.58 -7.28
C ASN A 439 -9.49 -6.37 -7.96
N VAL A 440 -10.28 -6.64 -9.00
CA VAL A 440 -10.91 -5.64 -9.86
C VAL A 440 -12.36 -6.00 -10.16
N SER A 441 -13.19 -4.99 -10.36
CA SER A 441 -14.57 -5.16 -10.82
C SER A 441 -14.71 -4.80 -12.30
N MET A 442 -15.69 -5.42 -12.95
CA MET A 442 -16.00 -5.16 -14.36
C MET A 442 -16.49 -3.70 -14.54
N SER A 443 -16.21 -3.08 -15.69
CA SER A 443 -16.79 -1.77 -16.02
C SER A 443 -18.31 -1.80 -15.91
N GLY A 444 -18.89 -0.75 -15.35
CA GLY A 444 -20.27 -0.62 -14.92
C GLY A 444 -20.61 -1.19 -13.55
N PHE A 445 -19.66 -1.84 -12.85
CA PHE A 445 -19.91 -2.51 -11.57
C PHE A 445 -18.76 -2.31 -10.57
N GLY A 446 -19.07 -2.45 -9.29
CA GLY A 446 -18.11 -2.54 -8.20
C GLY A 446 -18.26 -3.83 -7.41
N ALA A 447 -17.45 -3.98 -6.37
CA ALA A 447 -17.56 -5.05 -5.40
C ALA A 447 -17.21 -4.57 -4.00
N ILE A 448 -17.67 -5.31 -2.99
CA ILE A 448 -17.28 -5.14 -1.59
C ILE A 448 -16.51 -6.40 -1.20
N GLN A 449 -15.27 -6.22 -0.78
CA GLN A 449 -14.49 -7.20 -0.04
C GLN A 449 -14.51 -6.79 1.42
N GLY A 450 -14.87 -7.68 2.33
CA GLY A 450 -14.72 -7.35 3.74
C GLY A 450 -14.25 -8.50 4.60
N LYS A 451 -13.84 -8.15 5.81
CA LYS A 451 -13.38 -9.09 6.83
C LYS A 451 -14.00 -8.71 8.17
N VAL A 452 -14.42 -9.71 8.93
CA VAL A 452 -15.12 -9.50 10.20
C VAL A 452 -14.23 -9.86 11.37
N PHE A 453 -14.19 -8.99 12.36
CA PHE A 453 -13.37 -9.11 13.56
C PHE A 453 -14.16 -8.79 14.83
N TYR A 454 -13.57 -9.11 15.97
CA TYR A 454 -13.90 -8.43 17.23
C TYR A 454 -13.06 -7.16 17.40
N LYS A 455 -13.44 -6.30 18.35
CA LYS A 455 -12.81 -5.00 18.66
C LYS A 455 -11.28 -4.97 18.81
N THR A 456 -10.62 -6.13 18.89
CA THR A 456 -9.16 -6.27 18.99
C THR A 456 -8.47 -6.64 17.67
N LEU A 457 -9.19 -6.82 16.56
CA LEU A 457 -8.72 -7.26 15.22
C LEU A 457 -7.92 -8.58 15.12
N ASP A 458 -7.46 -9.17 16.22
CA ASP A 458 -6.62 -10.37 16.20
C ASP A 458 -7.35 -11.68 15.89
N ASN A 459 -8.69 -11.65 15.79
CA ASN A 459 -9.49 -12.85 15.60
C ASN A 459 -10.58 -12.63 14.55
N PRO A 460 -10.34 -13.08 13.30
CA PRO A 460 -11.39 -13.10 12.31
C PRO A 460 -12.55 -13.98 12.75
N VAL A 461 -13.76 -13.51 12.46
CA VAL A 461 -15.00 -14.14 12.87
C VAL A 461 -15.46 -15.10 11.78
N ILE A 462 -15.51 -16.38 12.10
CA ILE A 462 -15.82 -17.45 11.15
C ILE A 462 -17.32 -17.69 11.09
N ASN A 463 -17.84 -17.92 9.88
CA ASN A 463 -19.24 -18.26 9.64
C ASN A 463 -20.22 -17.22 10.19
N GLN A 464 -19.79 -15.95 10.22
CA GLN A 464 -20.62 -14.82 10.62
C GLN A 464 -21.59 -14.50 9.46
N PRO A 465 -22.90 -14.49 9.70
CA PRO A 465 -23.86 -14.04 8.70
C PRO A 465 -23.68 -12.55 8.40
N ILE A 466 -23.54 -12.22 7.12
CA ILE A 466 -23.49 -10.85 6.62
C ILE A 466 -24.68 -10.65 5.67
N PHE A 467 -25.40 -9.56 5.90
CA PHE A 467 -26.62 -9.22 5.18
C PHE A 467 -26.51 -7.82 4.59
N MET A 468 -26.91 -7.68 3.33
CA MET A 468 -26.98 -6.40 2.64
C MET A 468 -28.39 -6.23 2.06
N PRO A 469 -29.31 -5.56 2.79
CA PRO A 469 -30.71 -5.41 2.37
C PRO A 469 -30.88 -4.59 1.09
N THR A 470 -29.95 -3.68 0.82
CA THR A 470 -30.00 -2.70 -0.27
C THR A 470 -29.35 -3.20 -1.57
N ILE A 471 -29.14 -4.52 -1.73
CA ILE A 471 -28.38 -5.04 -2.87
C ILE A 471 -29.00 -4.67 -4.23
N SER A 472 -28.11 -4.28 -5.14
CA SER A 472 -28.38 -4.07 -6.56
C SER A 472 -27.24 -4.69 -7.34
N SER A 473 -27.28 -6.01 -7.54
CA SER A 473 -26.25 -6.79 -8.23
C SER A 473 -26.85 -7.75 -9.24
N VAL A 474 -26.03 -8.24 -10.17
CA VAL A 474 -26.41 -9.32 -11.10
C VAL A 474 -26.59 -10.69 -10.42
N THR A 475 -26.08 -10.84 -9.20
CA THR A 475 -26.15 -12.11 -8.46
C THR A 475 -27.36 -12.16 -7.52
N GLY A 476 -27.87 -11.00 -7.08
CA GLY A 476 -28.96 -10.87 -6.11
C GLY A 476 -28.66 -11.50 -4.75
N ILE A 477 -27.39 -11.76 -4.43
CA ILE A 477 -26.98 -12.42 -3.18
C ILE A 477 -27.00 -11.41 -2.04
N GLN A 478 -28.14 -11.32 -1.35
CA GLN A 478 -28.28 -10.44 -0.18
C GLN A 478 -27.57 -10.96 1.06
N LYS A 479 -27.29 -12.27 1.11
CA LYS A 479 -26.87 -12.98 2.32
C LYS A 479 -25.73 -13.94 2.01
N LEU A 480 -24.74 -13.94 2.89
CA LEU A 480 -23.62 -14.87 2.87
C LEU A 480 -23.08 -15.05 4.29
N ASN A 481 -22.18 -16.01 4.47
CA ASN A 481 -21.43 -16.17 5.70
C ASN A 481 -19.96 -15.91 5.43
N THR A 482 -19.25 -15.39 6.42
CA THR A 482 -17.79 -15.29 6.34
C THR A 482 -17.14 -16.67 6.23
N ASP A 483 -16.00 -16.73 5.55
CA ASP A 483 -15.21 -17.95 5.41
C ASP A 483 -14.39 -18.28 6.69
N GLY A 484 -13.51 -19.29 6.58
CA GLY A 484 -12.63 -19.72 7.69
C GLY A 484 -11.58 -18.67 8.10
N GLU A 485 -11.47 -17.57 7.36
CA GLU A 485 -10.57 -16.45 7.64
C GLU A 485 -11.35 -15.17 7.92
N GLY A 486 -12.67 -15.26 8.08
CA GLY A 486 -13.54 -14.12 8.35
C GLY A 486 -13.83 -13.23 7.14
N ASN A 487 -13.43 -13.63 5.93
CA ASN A 487 -13.65 -12.83 4.72
C ASN A 487 -15.07 -13.02 4.16
N PHE A 488 -15.57 -11.98 3.49
CA PHE A 488 -16.79 -12.02 2.70
C PHE A 488 -16.70 -11.14 1.44
N TRP A 489 -17.59 -11.41 0.49
CA TRP A 489 -17.60 -10.75 -0.81
C TRP A 489 -19.01 -10.49 -1.32
N PHE A 490 -19.33 -9.23 -1.64
CA PHE A 490 -20.46 -8.90 -2.51
C PHE A 490 -19.93 -8.42 -3.85
N THR A 491 -20.20 -9.18 -4.91
CA THR A 491 -19.59 -8.94 -6.21
C THR A 491 -20.60 -8.40 -7.22
N ASN A 492 -20.10 -7.66 -8.21
CA ASN A 492 -20.87 -7.17 -9.36
C ASN A 492 -22.08 -6.30 -8.96
N LEU A 493 -21.82 -5.39 -8.03
CA LEU A 493 -22.75 -4.39 -7.54
C LEU A 493 -22.83 -3.23 -8.52
N LYS A 494 -24.01 -2.64 -8.72
CA LYS A 494 -24.09 -1.34 -9.39
C LYS A 494 -23.41 -0.27 -8.51
N PRO A 495 -22.74 0.74 -9.08
CA PRO A 495 -22.23 1.85 -8.31
C PRO A 495 -23.34 2.52 -7.49
N GLY A 496 -23.03 2.88 -6.25
CA GLY A 496 -24.00 3.45 -5.31
C GLY A 496 -23.66 3.15 -3.85
N ASP A 497 -24.56 3.55 -2.95
CA ASP A 497 -24.41 3.36 -1.52
C ASP A 497 -25.18 2.13 -1.04
N TYR A 498 -24.52 1.31 -0.23
CA TYR A 498 -25.03 0.05 0.29
C TYR A 498 -25.01 0.03 1.80
N GLU A 499 -25.99 -0.62 2.42
CA GLU A 499 -26.05 -0.79 3.87
C GLU A 499 -25.60 -2.22 4.20
N ILE A 500 -24.62 -2.37 5.09
CA ILE A 500 -24.21 -3.69 5.58
C ILE A 500 -24.67 -3.93 7.02
N LYS A 501 -25.15 -5.15 7.27
CA LYS A 501 -25.53 -5.64 8.60
C LYS A 501 -24.78 -6.94 8.90
N ALA A 502 -24.38 -7.12 10.15
CA ALA A 502 -23.59 -8.26 10.59
C ALA A 502 -24.32 -9.20 11.56
N SER A 503 -25.61 -9.47 11.37
CA SER A 503 -26.35 -10.61 11.96
C SER A 503 -27.79 -10.62 11.44
N PHE A 504 -28.46 -11.78 11.44
CA PHE A 504 -29.88 -11.92 11.11
C PHE A 504 -30.81 -11.86 12.33
N ALA A 505 -30.34 -12.24 13.52
CA ALA A 505 -31.20 -12.42 14.70
C ALA A 505 -31.42 -11.14 15.51
N GLU A 506 -30.51 -10.16 15.38
CA GLU A 506 -30.45 -9.01 16.30
C GLU A 506 -30.42 -7.64 15.60
N ASP A 507 -30.45 -7.59 14.25
CA ASP A 507 -30.32 -6.32 13.51
C ASP A 507 -29.17 -5.44 14.06
N LEU A 508 -27.98 -6.05 14.27
CA LEU A 508 -26.86 -5.38 14.94
C LEU A 508 -26.64 -3.98 14.35
N ASN A 509 -26.79 -2.97 15.19
CA ASN A 509 -26.72 -1.59 14.76
C ASN A 509 -25.25 -1.19 14.66
N LEU A 510 -24.70 -1.30 13.46
CA LEU A 510 -23.32 -0.99 13.18
C LEU A 510 -23.16 0.50 12.90
N ASN A 511 -22.23 1.14 13.61
CA ASN A 511 -21.82 2.48 13.27
C ASN A 511 -21.10 2.50 11.92
N ASN A 512 -21.44 3.47 11.06
CA ASN A 512 -20.83 3.69 9.74
C ASN A 512 -21.09 2.54 8.73
N SER A 513 -22.27 1.91 8.79
CA SER A 513 -22.67 0.77 7.94
C SER A 513 -22.95 1.08 6.47
N MET A 514 -22.95 2.36 6.07
CA MET A 514 -23.13 2.76 4.69
C MET A 514 -21.81 2.69 3.93
N ILE A 515 -21.75 1.86 2.91
CA ILE A 515 -20.58 1.57 2.08
C ILE A 515 -20.79 2.18 0.70
N ASN A 516 -19.89 3.05 0.29
CA ASN A 516 -19.87 3.61 -1.06
C ASN A 516 -19.12 2.68 -2.02
N VAL A 517 -19.82 2.20 -3.05
CA VAL A 517 -19.28 1.31 -4.09
C VAL A 517 -19.13 2.06 -5.40
N ARG A 518 -17.94 1.94 -6.00
CA ARG A 518 -17.57 2.61 -7.24
C ARG A 518 -17.43 1.63 -8.39
N GLU A 519 -17.59 2.16 -9.60
CA GLU A 519 -17.37 1.41 -10.83
C GLU A 519 -15.90 1.02 -10.99
N GLY A 520 -15.62 -0.22 -11.40
CA GLY A 520 -14.27 -0.73 -11.62
C GLY A 520 -13.54 -1.17 -10.35
N ASP A 521 -13.98 -0.71 -9.19
CA ASP A 521 -13.26 -0.85 -7.93
C ASP A 521 -13.76 -2.02 -7.06
N VAL A 522 -12.92 -2.41 -6.10
CA VAL A 522 -13.26 -3.29 -4.98
C VAL A 522 -13.13 -2.50 -3.69
N THR A 523 -14.26 -2.10 -3.11
CA THR A 523 -14.33 -1.40 -1.82
C THR A 523 -13.93 -2.37 -0.71
N LYS A 524 -12.96 -2.00 0.14
CA LYS A 524 -12.53 -2.82 1.27
C LYS A 524 -13.25 -2.41 2.55
N VAL A 525 -13.65 -3.39 3.35
CA VAL A 525 -14.45 -3.15 4.56
C VAL A 525 -14.00 -4.02 5.72
N ASP A 526 -13.60 -3.40 6.83
CA ASP A 526 -13.45 -4.12 8.11
C ASP A 526 -14.73 -3.94 8.95
N VAL A 527 -15.37 -5.04 9.29
CA VAL A 527 -16.52 -5.06 10.21
C VAL A 527 -16.04 -5.49 11.59
N ILE A 528 -16.18 -4.61 12.56
CA ILE A 528 -15.54 -4.75 13.87
C ILE A 528 -16.64 -4.82 14.93
N LEU A 529 -16.87 -6.01 15.48
CA LEU A 529 -17.94 -6.29 16.41
C LEU A 529 -17.51 -6.01 17.86
N ASN A 530 -18.41 -5.39 18.61
CA ASN A 530 -18.30 -5.19 20.07
C ASN A 530 -18.94 -6.34 20.85
N VAL A 531 -19.95 -7.00 20.26
CA VAL A 531 -20.74 -8.06 20.91
C VAL A 531 -20.37 -9.41 20.32
N LYS A 532 -19.99 -10.37 21.19
CA LYS A 532 -19.75 -11.77 20.81
C LYS A 532 -21.01 -12.59 21.01
N MET A 533 -21.59 -13.11 19.92
CA MET A 533 -22.74 -14.01 20.03
C MET A 533 -22.29 -15.41 20.49
N PRO A 534 -23.13 -16.15 21.24
CA PRO A 534 -22.80 -17.50 21.73
C PRO A 534 -22.46 -18.51 20.64
N SER A 535 -23.02 -18.34 19.43
CA SER A 535 -22.80 -19.21 18.27
C SER A 535 -21.53 -18.88 17.48
N THR A 536 -20.85 -17.77 17.79
CA THR A 536 -19.77 -17.24 16.97
C THR A 536 -18.43 -17.90 17.29
N LYS A 537 -17.73 -18.35 16.25
CA LYS A 537 -16.39 -18.94 16.33
C LYS A 537 -15.32 -17.97 15.83
N THR A 538 -14.16 -17.96 16.47
CA THR A 538 -12.96 -17.24 16.02
C THR A 538 -11.96 -18.20 15.41
N LYS A 539 -11.07 -17.70 14.55
CA LYS A 539 -10.00 -18.51 13.95
C LYS A 539 -9.00 -19.07 14.97
N TYR A 540 -8.74 -18.33 16.05
CA TYR A 540 -7.83 -18.71 17.13
C TYR A 540 -8.55 -18.88 18.47
#